data_AF-A0A814Y5S7-F1
#
_entry.id   AF-A0A814Y5S7-F1
#
_cell.length_a   1.000
_cell.length_b   1.000
_cell.length_c   1.000
_cell.angle_alpha   90.00
_cell.angle_beta   90.00
_cell.angle_gamma   90.00
#
_symmetry.space_group_name_H-M   'P 1'
#
loop_
_entity.id
_entity.type
_entity.pdbx_description
1 polymer ?
#
loop_
_entity_poly.entity_id
_entity_poly.type
_entity_poly.pdbx_seq_one_letter_code
_entity_poly.pdbx_strand_id
1 'polypeptide(L)'
;MYMELPYVGNSTKVFYKKINYFADKIRPDIEVRFILSPPAPSQTFFQTEDSIPKHLQSEIVYSAKCENCNHNYVGKTERQSVRRLCEHGASKEEFDKFDVYPLDTGIEEDNSESRDRIHHSLSKRRTKSLQTQPSTPGVTRSSRLLAKTHTVDNPVSKAECTDEGEKDTIKKSALAKHESETGHKIDWMNFKILWSDKNPYRLLIKESLVIKAYELHIL
;
A
#
# COMPACT_ATOMS: atom_id res chain seq x y z
N MET A 1 30.04 34.93 9.07
CA MET A 1 28.90 34.30 9.78
C MET A 1 27.87 33.85 8.75
N TYR A 2 27.33 32.64 8.88
CA TYR A 2 26.28 32.14 7.98
C TYR A 2 24.92 32.19 8.67
N MET A 3 23.88 32.61 7.94
CA MET A 3 22.50 32.63 8.42
C MET A 3 21.58 32.01 7.38
N GLU A 4 20.77 31.04 7.77
CA GLU A 4 19.75 30.46 6.90
C GLU A 4 18.45 31.28 6.98
N LEU A 5 17.81 31.50 5.82
CA LEU A 5 16.59 32.28 5.73
C LEU A 5 15.63 31.64 4.70
N PRO A 6 14.35 31.39 5.04
CA PRO A 6 13.39 30.89 4.07
C PRO A 6 13.12 31.91 2.96
N TYR A 7 13.09 31.44 1.71
CA TYR A 7 12.75 32.26 0.56
C TYR A 7 11.23 32.34 0.35
N VAL A 8 10.65 33.47 0.76
CA VAL A 8 9.21 33.79 0.64
C VAL A 8 9.00 34.88 -0.42
N GLY A 9 9.99 35.12 -1.30
CA GLY A 9 9.92 36.09 -2.39
C GLY A 9 10.45 37.49 -2.02
N ASN A 10 9.68 38.54 -2.33
CA ASN A 10 10.14 39.93 -2.19
C ASN A 10 10.34 40.36 -0.73
N SER A 11 9.58 39.78 0.20
CA SER A 11 9.73 40.00 1.65
C SER A 11 11.14 39.62 2.13
N THR A 12 11.64 38.45 1.70
CA THR A 12 12.99 37.96 1.98
C THR A 12 14.05 38.93 1.46
N LYS A 13 13.87 39.51 0.26
CA LYS A 13 14.82 40.49 -0.30
C LYS A 13 14.87 41.78 0.49
N VAL A 14 13.71 42.28 0.94
CA VAL A 14 13.64 43.49 1.79
C VAL A 14 14.30 43.22 3.14
N PHE A 15 14.02 42.06 3.74
CA PHE A 15 14.61 41.64 5.01
C PHE A 15 16.12 41.47 4.91
N TYR A 16 16.62 40.81 3.86
CA TYR A 16 18.04 40.66 3.54
C TYR A 16 18.77 42.02 3.51
N LYS A 17 18.21 43.01 2.80
CA LYS A 17 18.79 44.36 2.73
C LYS A 17 18.86 45.03 4.10
N LYS A 18 17.80 44.87 4.91
CA LYS A 18 17.76 45.45 6.26
C LYS A 18 18.81 44.81 7.18
N ILE A 19 18.94 43.48 7.18
CA ILE A 19 19.94 42.83 8.03
C ILE A 19 21.35 43.19 7.58
N ASN A 20 21.65 43.21 6.28
CA ASN A 20 22.98 43.63 5.82
C ASN A 20 23.31 45.07 6.26
N TYR A 21 22.35 45.98 6.13
CA TYR A 21 22.53 47.35 6.63
C TYR A 21 22.86 47.39 8.13
N PHE A 22 22.19 46.59 8.96
CA PHE A 22 22.48 46.52 10.39
C PHE A 22 23.81 45.82 10.70
N ALA A 23 24.16 44.77 9.96
CA ALA A 23 25.42 44.04 10.13
C ALA A 23 26.61 44.97 9.88
N ASP A 24 26.60 45.69 8.75
CA ASP A 24 27.64 46.64 8.38
C ASP A 24 27.78 47.78 9.41
N LYS A 25 26.66 48.22 10.00
CA LYS A 25 26.64 49.31 10.98
C LYS A 25 27.16 48.90 12.36
N ILE A 26 26.85 47.69 12.82
CA ILE A 26 27.17 47.24 14.19
C ILE A 26 28.54 46.56 14.24
N ARG A 27 28.83 45.68 13.27
CA ARG A 27 30.06 44.88 13.19
C ARG A 27 30.49 44.71 11.73
N PRO A 28 31.16 45.71 11.14
CA PRO A 28 31.65 45.63 9.75
C PRO A 28 32.76 44.59 9.56
N ASP A 29 33.37 44.11 10.64
CA ASP A 29 34.36 43.04 10.64
C ASP A 29 33.74 41.64 10.41
N ILE A 30 32.41 41.52 10.58
CA ILE A 30 31.70 40.24 10.42
C ILE A 30 30.97 40.26 9.07
N GLU A 31 31.50 39.51 8.10
CA GLU A 31 30.78 39.25 6.85
C GLU A 31 29.60 38.30 7.11
N VAL A 32 28.37 38.75 6.87
CA VAL A 32 27.16 37.93 7.01
C VAL A 32 26.77 37.36 5.64
N ARG A 33 26.78 36.03 5.52
CA ARG A 33 26.36 35.32 4.30
C ARG A 33 25.03 34.63 4.55
N PHE A 34 24.04 34.94 3.70
CA PHE A 34 22.73 34.32 3.80
C PHE A 34 22.61 33.14 2.86
N ILE A 35 22.04 32.06 3.38
CA ILE A 35 21.65 30.88 2.60
C ILE A 35 20.13 30.90 2.51
N LEU A 36 19.61 31.06 1.29
CA LEU A 36 18.18 31.08 1.05
C LEU A 36 17.67 29.65 0.89
N SER A 37 16.93 29.19 1.89
CA SER A 37 16.34 27.85 1.87
C SER A 37 14.98 27.90 1.16
N PRO A 38 14.70 26.96 0.23
CA PRO A 38 13.37 26.85 -0.35
C PRO A 38 12.34 26.54 0.75
N PRO A 39 11.06 26.91 0.57
CA PRO A 39 10.01 26.44 1.46
C PRO A 39 9.98 24.90 1.48
N ALA A 40 9.56 24.34 2.61
CA ALA A 40 9.40 22.90 2.74
C ALA A 40 8.53 22.34 1.59
N PRO A 41 8.84 21.16 1.05
CA PRO A 41 8.03 20.57 -0.01
C PRO A 41 6.58 20.37 0.49
N SER A 42 5.62 20.36 -0.44
CA SER A 42 4.20 20.16 -0.10
C SER A 42 3.97 18.88 0.71
N GLN A 43 4.79 17.85 0.49
CA GLN A 43 4.83 16.59 1.24
C GLN A 43 5.08 16.77 2.74
N THR A 44 5.69 17.87 3.19
CA THR A 44 5.83 18.16 4.63
C THR A 44 4.50 18.63 5.25
N PHE A 45 3.62 19.22 4.45
CA PHE A 45 2.33 19.74 4.91
C PHE A 45 1.19 18.72 4.78
N PHE A 46 1.32 17.79 3.84
CA PHE A 46 0.37 16.69 3.66
C PHE A 46 1.09 15.39 3.92
N GLN A 47 0.68 14.64 4.96
CA GLN A 47 1.05 13.23 5.06
C GLN A 47 0.56 12.58 3.78
N THR A 48 1.48 12.28 2.87
CA THR A 48 1.16 12.04 1.46
C THR A 48 0.28 10.83 1.22
N GLU A 49 0.16 9.91 2.17
CA GLU A 49 -0.64 8.70 2.05
C GLU A 49 -1.19 8.26 3.40
N ASP A 50 -2.41 7.73 3.41
CA ASP A 50 -2.97 7.06 4.57
C ASP A 50 -2.14 5.81 4.91
N SER A 51 -1.94 5.56 6.20
CA SER A 51 -1.22 4.36 6.65
C SER A 51 -1.96 3.11 6.21
N ILE A 52 -1.34 2.31 5.34
CA ILE A 52 -1.92 1.05 4.86
C ILE A 52 -2.01 0.08 6.05
N PRO A 53 -3.21 -0.41 6.38
CA PRO A 53 -3.39 -1.32 7.49
C PRO A 53 -2.68 -2.64 7.21
N LYS A 54 -2.24 -3.29 8.28
CA LYS A 54 -1.34 -4.43 8.29
C LYS A 54 -1.78 -5.58 7.35
N HIS A 55 -3.06 -5.93 7.33
CA HIS A 55 -3.62 -7.00 6.50
C HIS A 55 -3.65 -6.66 5.00
N LEU A 56 -3.61 -5.37 4.65
CA LEU A 56 -3.55 -4.90 3.26
C LEU A 56 -2.12 -4.62 2.77
N GLN A 57 -1.12 -4.73 3.64
CA GLN A 57 0.28 -4.54 3.23
C GLN A 57 0.77 -5.65 2.31
N SER A 58 1.60 -5.28 1.33
CA SER A 58 2.26 -6.16 0.37
C SER A 58 3.78 -6.00 0.44
N GLU A 59 4.51 -6.91 -0.21
CA GLU A 59 5.98 -6.86 -0.29
C GLU A 59 6.64 -6.93 1.10
N ILE A 60 6.12 -7.84 1.92
CA ILE A 60 6.51 -8.02 3.33
C ILE A 60 7.00 -9.43 3.64
N VAL A 61 7.83 -9.52 4.67
CA VAL A 61 8.13 -10.75 5.41
C VAL A 61 7.30 -10.74 6.68
N TYR A 62 6.55 -11.81 6.90
CA TYR A 62 5.67 -11.95 8.05
C TYR A 62 5.95 -13.23 8.83
N SER A 63 5.53 -13.26 10.09
CA SER A 63 5.47 -14.48 10.89
C SER A 63 4.08 -14.76 11.42
N ALA A 64 3.61 -15.98 11.27
CA ALA A 64 2.37 -16.48 11.89
C ALA A 64 2.72 -17.46 13.02
N LYS A 65 2.10 -17.28 14.19
CA LYS A 65 2.33 -18.12 15.35
C LYS A 65 1.25 -19.20 15.44
N CYS A 66 1.63 -20.38 15.90
CA CYS A 66 0.66 -21.36 16.35
C CYS A 66 0.18 -21.01 17.76
N GLU A 67 -1.12 -21.17 18.02
CA GLU A 67 -1.69 -20.95 19.36
C GLU A 67 -1.37 -22.10 20.32
N ASN A 68 -1.19 -23.31 19.78
CA ASN A 68 -1.05 -24.53 20.57
C ASN A 68 0.41 -24.99 20.73
N CYS A 69 1.35 -24.41 19.99
CA CYS A 69 2.77 -24.75 20.12
C CYS A 69 3.70 -23.58 19.81
N ASN A 70 4.96 -23.70 20.21
CA ASN A 70 5.97 -22.64 20.04
C ASN A 70 6.54 -22.54 18.62
N HIS A 71 5.89 -23.13 17.62
CA HIS A 71 6.32 -23.02 16.23
C HIS A 71 5.84 -21.70 15.63
N ASN A 72 6.76 -21.01 14.98
CA ASN A 72 6.49 -19.82 14.20
C ASN A 72 6.75 -20.14 12.73
N TYR A 73 5.75 -19.91 11.89
CA TYR A 73 5.95 -19.90 10.45
C TYR A 73 6.45 -18.53 10.03
N VAL A 74 7.48 -18.48 9.20
CA VAL A 74 7.98 -17.26 8.56
C VAL A 74 7.79 -17.40 7.06
N GLY A 75 7.20 -16.39 6.43
CA GLY A 75 6.99 -16.37 4.99
C GLY A 75 7.13 -14.98 4.40
N LYS A 76 7.45 -14.92 3.11
CA LYS A 76 7.33 -13.70 2.31
C LYS A 76 6.03 -13.61 1.51
N THR A 77 5.61 -12.40 1.17
CA THR A 77 4.54 -12.16 0.18
C THR A 77 4.81 -10.92 -0.66
N GLU A 78 4.61 -11.03 -1.97
CA GLU A 78 4.54 -9.90 -2.90
C GLU A 78 3.10 -9.38 -3.07
N ARG A 79 2.11 -10.20 -2.70
CA ARG A 79 0.69 -9.82 -2.67
C ARG A 79 0.32 -9.23 -1.31
N GLN A 80 -0.88 -8.66 -1.22
CA GLN A 80 -1.47 -8.26 0.07
C GLN A 80 -1.48 -9.45 1.03
N SER A 81 -1.11 -9.18 2.28
CA SER A 81 -0.94 -10.22 3.30
C SER A 81 -2.22 -11.01 3.55
N VAL A 82 -3.41 -10.37 3.58
CA VAL A 82 -4.69 -11.06 3.70
C VAL A 82 -4.88 -12.15 2.63
N ARG A 83 -4.56 -11.83 1.37
CA ARG A 83 -4.68 -12.78 0.27
C ARG A 83 -3.73 -13.97 0.48
N ARG A 84 -2.52 -13.70 0.95
CA ARG A 84 -1.55 -14.75 1.27
C ARG A 84 -2.00 -15.63 2.43
N LEU A 85 -2.58 -15.05 3.49
CA LEU A 85 -3.09 -15.81 4.63
C LEU A 85 -4.29 -16.69 4.23
N CYS A 86 -5.19 -16.19 3.37
CA CYS A 86 -6.28 -16.98 2.82
C CYS A 86 -5.78 -18.16 1.97
N GLU A 87 -4.72 -17.98 1.16
CA GLU A 87 -4.05 -19.09 0.45
C GLU A 87 -3.54 -20.18 1.41
N HIS A 88 -3.27 -19.83 2.67
CA HIS A 88 -2.82 -20.75 3.72
C HIS A 88 -3.96 -21.37 4.54
N GLY A 89 -5.22 -20.95 4.34
CA GLY A 89 -6.39 -21.47 5.06
C GLY A 89 -7.07 -20.47 5.99
N ALA A 90 -6.60 -19.22 6.10
CA ALA A 90 -7.28 -18.20 6.89
C ALA A 90 -8.65 -17.85 6.28
N SER A 91 -9.66 -17.62 7.12
CA SER A 91 -10.98 -17.25 6.63
C SER A 91 -11.00 -15.78 6.20
N LYS A 92 -11.83 -15.44 5.20
CA LYS A 92 -11.92 -14.05 4.72
C LYS A 92 -12.73 -13.15 5.66
N GLU A 93 -13.79 -13.70 6.24
CA GLU A 93 -14.71 -13.02 7.18
C GLU A 93 -13.99 -12.42 8.40
N GLU A 94 -12.89 -13.05 8.76
CA GLU A 94 -11.98 -12.65 9.82
C GLU A 94 -11.38 -11.26 9.58
N PHE A 95 -11.07 -10.90 8.33
CA PHE A 95 -10.40 -9.64 7.97
C PHE A 95 -11.36 -8.52 7.56
N ASP A 96 -12.56 -8.86 7.08
CA ASP A 96 -13.56 -7.89 6.63
C ASP A 96 -14.02 -6.95 7.78
N LYS A 97 -13.86 -7.37 9.04
CA LYS A 97 -14.18 -6.55 10.23
C LYS A 97 -13.28 -5.33 10.41
N PHE A 98 -12.10 -5.32 9.79
CA PHE A 98 -11.11 -4.24 9.93
C PHE A 98 -11.16 -3.21 8.77
N ASP A 99 -11.91 -3.49 7.71
CA ASP A 99 -12.08 -2.59 6.56
C ASP A 99 -13.26 -1.60 6.73
N VAL A 100 -13.88 -1.56 7.91
CA VAL A 100 -14.88 -0.55 8.26
C VAL A 100 -14.15 0.78 8.47
N TYR A 101 -13.99 1.55 7.39
CA TYR A 101 -13.86 2.99 7.49
C TYR A 101 -14.96 3.49 8.44
N PRO A 102 -14.70 4.44 9.34
CA PRO A 102 -15.76 5.10 10.07
C PRO A 102 -16.70 5.75 9.04
N LEU A 103 -17.80 5.07 8.72
CA LEU A 103 -19.00 5.74 8.29
C LEU A 103 -19.45 6.50 9.53
N ASP A 104 -19.66 7.81 9.40
CA ASP A 104 -20.33 8.64 10.39
C ASP A 104 -21.73 8.06 10.64
N THR A 105 -21.84 7.02 11.48
CA THR A 105 -23.10 6.55 12.02
C THR A 105 -23.40 7.42 13.23
N GLY A 106 -23.86 8.63 12.93
CA GLY A 106 -24.74 9.33 13.83
C GLY A 106 -26.05 8.56 13.92
N ILE A 107 -26.32 8.05 15.12
CA ILE A 107 -27.63 7.63 15.66
C ILE A 107 -28.06 6.21 15.27
N GLU A 108 -27.89 5.31 16.24
CA GLU A 108 -28.68 4.09 16.41
C GLU A 108 -30.13 4.47 16.71
N GLU A 109 -31.10 3.95 15.95
CA GLU A 109 -32.38 3.55 16.53
C GLU A 109 -32.84 2.25 15.88
N ASP A 110 -33.24 1.35 16.78
CA ASP A 110 -33.80 0.03 16.55
C ASP A 110 -34.97 0.03 15.56
N ASN A 111 -34.96 -0.94 14.64
CA ASN A 111 -36.17 -1.73 14.42
C ASN A 111 -35.83 -3.06 13.74
N SER A 112 -36.09 -4.12 14.49
CA SER A 112 -36.28 -5.47 13.98
C SER A 112 -37.43 -5.50 12.96
N GLU A 113 -37.30 -6.42 12.00
CA GLU A 113 -38.38 -7.00 11.18
C GLU A 113 -38.51 -6.47 9.73
N SER A 114 -38.31 -7.42 8.80
CA SER A 114 -38.73 -7.41 7.39
C SER A 114 -37.93 -6.54 6.41
N ARG A 115 -37.10 -7.21 5.58
CA ARG A 115 -37.08 -6.97 4.11
C ARG A 115 -36.23 -7.99 3.35
N ASP A 116 -36.93 -9.06 2.96
CA ASP A 116 -36.70 -9.72 1.68
C ASP A 116 -36.72 -8.71 0.52
N ARG A 117 -35.86 -8.98 -0.47
CA ARG A 117 -35.78 -8.37 -1.82
C ARG A 117 -35.23 -6.95 -1.88
N ILE A 118 -34.13 -6.78 -2.61
CA ILE A 118 -34.09 -6.12 -3.93
C ILE A 118 -32.69 -6.37 -4.54
N HIS A 119 -32.63 -7.37 -5.43
CA HIS A 119 -31.72 -7.36 -6.58
C HIS A 119 -32.44 -6.53 -7.65
N HIS A 120 -31.90 -5.39 -8.08
CA HIS A 120 -32.09 -4.93 -9.46
C HIS A 120 -31.17 -3.77 -9.88
N SER A 121 -30.33 -4.09 -10.87
CA SER A 121 -29.96 -3.26 -12.03
C SER A 121 -29.53 -1.82 -11.82
N LEU A 122 -28.24 -1.54 -12.02
CA LEU A 122 -27.82 -0.30 -12.66
C LEU A 122 -27.33 -0.55 -14.09
N SER A 123 -28.05 0.15 -14.96
CA SER A 123 -28.14 0.09 -16.40
C SER A 123 -26.87 0.51 -17.14
N LYS A 124 -26.65 -0.16 -18.28
CA LYS A 124 -25.77 0.24 -19.38
C LYS A 124 -26.03 1.69 -19.78
N ARG A 125 -25.08 2.61 -19.57
CA ARG A 125 -25.07 3.91 -20.26
C ARG A 125 -24.43 3.77 -21.63
N ARG A 126 -25.26 3.85 -22.67
CA ARG A 126 -24.88 4.14 -24.07
C ARG A 126 -24.21 5.51 -24.12
N THR A 127 -22.94 5.58 -24.53
CA THR A 127 -22.34 6.83 -25.01
C THR A 127 -22.65 6.96 -26.50
N LYS A 128 -23.46 7.97 -26.85
CA LYS A 128 -23.67 8.42 -28.23
C LYS A 128 -22.40 9.08 -28.76
N SER A 129 -22.09 8.84 -30.02
CA SER A 129 -21.00 9.49 -30.76
C SER A 129 -21.28 10.97 -30.97
N LEU A 130 -20.24 11.80 -30.82
CA LEU A 130 -20.18 13.14 -31.40
C LEU A 130 -18.73 13.41 -31.86
N GLN A 131 -18.65 14.17 -32.94
CA GLN A 131 -17.63 14.13 -34.00
C GLN A 131 -16.32 14.86 -33.66
N THR A 132 -15.21 14.33 -34.20
CA THR A 132 -13.88 14.95 -34.41
C THR A 132 -13.96 16.27 -35.19
N GLN A 133 -13.09 17.27 -34.97
CA GLN A 133 -11.72 17.52 -35.53
C GLN A 133 -11.21 18.90 -34.99
N PRO A 134 -9.99 19.43 -35.29
CA PRO A 134 -8.64 18.85 -35.34
C PRO A 134 -7.62 19.64 -34.47
N SER A 135 -6.49 19.02 -34.07
CA SER A 135 -5.34 19.73 -33.46
C SER A 135 -4.08 19.58 -34.31
N THR A 136 -3.32 20.68 -34.39
CA THR A 136 -2.05 20.85 -35.10
C THR A 136 -0.85 20.23 -34.35
N PRO A 137 0.32 20.08 -35.01
CA PRO A 137 1.25 18.98 -34.75
C PRO A 137 2.42 19.32 -33.81
N GLY A 138 2.82 18.34 -33.01
CA GLY A 138 4.08 18.34 -32.24
C GLY A 138 4.67 16.93 -32.18
N VAL A 139 5.81 16.77 -32.85
CA VAL A 139 6.65 15.58 -33.08
C VAL A 139 7.18 15.01 -31.74
N THR A 140 7.11 13.72 -31.42
CA THR A 140 8.05 12.59 -31.71
C THR A 140 7.58 11.42 -30.81
N ARG A 141 7.76 10.12 -31.03
CA ARG A 141 8.52 9.31 -31.99
C ARG A 141 7.87 7.91 -31.97
N SER A 142 7.46 7.42 -33.13
CA SER A 142 7.04 6.05 -33.37
C SER A 142 8.20 5.24 -33.93
N SER A 143 8.31 3.99 -33.49
CA SER A 143 8.62 2.84 -34.36
C SER A 143 8.43 1.53 -33.59
N ARG A 144 7.18 1.06 -33.55
CA ARG A 144 6.89 -0.39 -33.55
C ARG A 144 6.68 -0.81 -34.99
N LEU A 145 7.39 -1.86 -35.40
CA LEU A 145 6.97 -2.84 -36.40
C LEU A 145 7.51 -4.18 -35.87
N LEU A 146 6.88 -5.34 -35.95
CA LEU A 146 5.55 -5.82 -36.35
C LEU A 146 5.62 -7.32 -36.04
N ALA A 147 4.63 -7.90 -35.36
CA ALA A 147 4.35 -9.34 -35.48
C ALA A 147 2.87 -9.60 -35.19
N LYS A 148 2.29 -10.43 -36.05
CA LYS A 148 0.87 -10.54 -36.39
C LYS A 148 0.01 -11.20 -35.31
N THR A 149 -1.21 -10.71 -35.29
CA THR A 149 -2.49 -11.24 -34.82
C THR A 149 -2.65 -12.76 -34.79
N HIS A 150 -3.19 -13.27 -33.69
CA HIS A 150 -4.28 -14.24 -33.73
C HIS A 150 -5.38 -13.79 -32.76
N THR A 151 -6.56 -13.58 -33.33
CA THR A 151 -7.83 -13.29 -32.66
C THR A 151 -8.29 -14.53 -31.89
N VAL A 152 -8.54 -14.37 -30.59
CA VAL A 152 -9.48 -15.20 -29.85
C VAL A 152 -10.26 -14.25 -28.96
N ASP A 153 -11.57 -14.20 -29.22
CA ASP A 153 -12.54 -13.44 -28.44
C ASP A 153 -12.45 -13.83 -26.96
N ASN A 154 -12.20 -12.86 -26.09
CA ASN A 154 -12.23 -13.08 -24.65
C ASN A 154 -13.51 -12.41 -24.08
N PRO A 155 -14.55 -13.17 -23.71
CA PRO A 155 -15.71 -12.58 -23.08
C PRO A 155 -15.33 -12.13 -21.67
N VAL A 156 -15.61 -10.84 -21.42
CA VAL A 156 -15.63 -10.22 -20.10
C VAL A 156 -16.49 -11.08 -19.17
N SER A 157 -15.85 -11.81 -18.27
CA SER A 157 -16.49 -12.41 -17.11
C SER A 157 -15.94 -11.70 -15.87
N LYS A 158 -16.86 -11.11 -15.11
CA LYS A 158 -16.68 -10.83 -13.69
C LYS A 158 -16.11 -12.09 -13.04
N ALA A 159 -15.01 -11.96 -12.30
CA ALA A 159 -14.57 -13.01 -11.41
C ALA A 159 -15.55 -13.08 -10.23
N GLU A 160 -16.61 -13.86 -10.41
CA GLU A 160 -17.39 -14.45 -9.33
C GLU A 160 -16.57 -15.66 -8.82
N CYS A 161 -16.23 -15.67 -7.53
CA CYS A 161 -15.67 -16.86 -6.89
C CYS A 161 -16.76 -17.93 -6.85
N THR A 162 -16.61 -18.98 -7.64
CA THR A 162 -17.43 -20.20 -7.55
C THR A 162 -16.61 -21.36 -6.99
N ASP A 163 -17.27 -22.13 -6.12
CA ASP A 163 -16.78 -22.74 -4.87
C ASP A 163 -16.30 -24.21 -4.99
N GLU A 164 -15.81 -24.65 -6.15
CA GLU A 164 -15.61 -26.11 -6.36
C GLU A 164 -14.19 -26.50 -6.85
N GLY A 165 -13.28 -25.53 -7.01
CA GLY A 165 -11.91 -25.77 -7.53
C GLY A 165 -10.74 -25.46 -6.60
N GLU A 166 -10.98 -24.98 -5.37
CA GLU A 166 -9.97 -24.27 -4.55
C GLU A 166 -9.34 -25.13 -3.43
N LYS A 167 -9.76 -26.37 -3.23
CA LYS A 167 -9.34 -27.22 -2.09
C LYS A 167 -7.97 -27.89 -2.26
N ASP A 168 -7.43 -28.01 -3.47
CA ASP A 168 -6.17 -28.74 -3.73
C ASP A 168 -4.90 -27.89 -3.62
N THR A 169 -5.02 -26.56 -3.67
CA THR A 169 -3.89 -25.63 -3.47
C THR A 169 -3.59 -25.40 -1.98
N ILE A 170 -4.63 -25.34 -1.14
CA ILE A 170 -4.52 -25.10 0.31
C ILE A 170 -3.67 -26.20 0.98
N LYS A 171 -3.85 -27.46 0.58
CA LYS A 171 -3.18 -28.64 1.16
C LYS A 171 -1.65 -28.67 0.98
N LYS A 172 -1.06 -27.79 0.16
CA LYS A 172 0.38 -27.80 -0.11
C LYS A 172 1.19 -26.92 0.84
N SER A 173 0.54 -26.05 1.61
CA SER A 173 1.28 -25.10 2.44
C SER A 173 1.75 -25.72 3.75
N ALA A 174 2.90 -25.25 4.26
CA ALA A 174 3.45 -25.74 5.52
C ALA A 174 2.52 -25.48 6.71
N LEU A 175 1.79 -24.35 6.69
CA LEU A 175 0.78 -24.00 7.69
C LEU A 175 -0.42 -24.95 7.63
N ALA A 176 -0.98 -25.17 6.44
CA ALA A 176 -2.09 -26.12 6.26
C ALA A 176 -1.69 -27.54 6.64
N LYS A 177 -0.45 -27.95 6.32
CA LYS A 177 0.11 -29.22 6.75
C LYS A 177 0.18 -29.32 8.27
N HIS A 178 0.74 -28.29 8.94
CA HIS A 178 0.84 -28.24 10.39
C HIS A 178 -0.52 -28.38 11.07
N GLU A 179 -1.52 -27.60 10.63
CA GLU A 179 -2.88 -27.66 11.14
C GLU A 179 -3.50 -29.04 10.92
N SER A 180 -3.31 -29.66 9.74
CA SER A 180 -3.86 -30.99 9.45
C SER A 180 -3.22 -32.13 10.26
N GLU A 181 -1.91 -32.06 10.52
CA GLU A 181 -1.17 -33.13 11.21
C GLU A 181 -1.30 -33.06 12.73
N THR A 182 -1.37 -31.84 13.27
CA THR A 182 -1.38 -31.61 14.73
C THR A 182 -2.76 -31.23 15.26
N GLY A 183 -3.68 -30.82 14.39
CA GLY A 183 -4.97 -30.24 14.80
C GLY A 183 -4.84 -28.87 15.49
N HIS A 184 -3.66 -28.24 15.42
CA HIS A 184 -3.42 -26.96 16.05
C HIS A 184 -3.94 -25.79 15.23
N LYS A 185 -4.36 -24.73 15.92
CA LYS A 185 -4.81 -23.48 15.31
C LYS A 185 -3.66 -22.49 15.13
N ILE A 186 -3.74 -21.74 14.05
CA ILE A 186 -2.81 -20.65 13.73
C ILE A 186 -3.48 -19.32 14.07
N ASP A 187 -2.74 -18.43 14.73
CA ASP A 187 -3.21 -17.07 15.00
C ASP A 187 -3.07 -16.21 13.74
N TRP A 188 -4.15 -16.15 12.96
CA TRP A 188 -4.22 -15.39 11.71
C TRP A 188 -4.34 -13.87 11.93
N MET A 189 -4.77 -13.43 13.11
CA MET A 189 -4.99 -12.01 13.43
C MET A 189 -3.72 -11.32 13.91
N ASN A 190 -3.00 -11.98 14.82
CA ASN A 190 -1.80 -11.41 15.45
C ASN A 190 -0.50 -11.84 14.76
N PHE A 191 -0.55 -12.12 13.44
CA PHE A 191 0.67 -12.29 12.65
C PHE A 191 1.59 -11.07 12.80
N LYS A 192 2.91 -11.18 12.65
CA LYS A 192 3.81 -10.02 12.78
C LYS A 192 4.42 -9.70 11.44
N ILE A 193 4.41 -8.42 11.07
CA ILE A 193 5.20 -7.94 9.94
C ILE A 193 6.59 -7.68 10.48
N LEU A 194 7.57 -8.41 9.96
CA LEU A 194 8.94 -8.34 10.41
C LEU A 194 9.68 -7.30 9.59
N TRP A 195 9.62 -7.40 8.26
CA TRP A 195 10.37 -6.56 7.34
C TRP A 195 9.51 -6.25 6.10
N SER A 196 9.75 -5.12 5.43
CA SER A 196 9.19 -4.77 4.12
C SER A 196 10.30 -4.44 3.13
N ASP A 197 10.10 -4.74 1.84
CA ASP A 197 11.01 -4.34 0.76
C ASP A 197 10.32 -4.42 -0.60
N LYS A 198 10.42 -3.36 -1.40
CA LYS A 198 9.89 -3.33 -2.76
C LYS A 198 10.59 -4.28 -3.73
N ASN A 199 11.84 -4.68 -3.40
CA ASN A 199 12.58 -5.61 -4.25
C ASN A 199 12.33 -7.06 -3.81
N PRO A 200 11.73 -7.91 -4.67
CA PRO A 200 11.36 -9.28 -4.31
C PRO A 200 12.57 -10.16 -3.98
N TYR A 201 13.73 -9.89 -4.57
CA TYR A 201 14.97 -10.60 -4.26
C TYR A 201 15.50 -10.24 -2.87
N ARG A 202 15.43 -8.96 -2.48
CA ARG A 202 15.79 -8.55 -1.12
C ARG A 202 14.83 -9.17 -0.11
N LEU A 203 13.55 -9.29 -0.45
CA LEU A 203 12.57 -9.93 0.42
C LEU A 203 12.90 -11.40 0.73
N LEU A 204 13.37 -12.16 -0.27
CA LEU A 204 13.86 -13.53 -0.09
C LEU A 204 15.08 -13.61 0.85
N ILE A 205 16.03 -12.67 0.70
CA ILE A 205 17.19 -12.59 1.59
C ILE A 205 16.74 -12.30 3.01
N LYS A 206 15.83 -11.33 3.18
CA LYS A 206 15.28 -10.93 4.48
C LYS A 206 14.55 -12.08 5.17
N GLU A 207 13.70 -12.80 4.44
CA GLU A 207 13.05 -14.03 4.92
C GLU A 207 14.07 -15.06 5.40
N SER A 208 15.10 -15.34 4.59
CA SER A 208 16.16 -16.29 4.94
C SER A 208 16.94 -15.88 6.19
N LEU A 209 17.20 -14.58 6.37
CA LEU A 209 17.86 -14.04 7.56
C LEU A 209 16.99 -14.18 8.81
N VAL A 210 15.69 -13.92 8.68
CA VAL A 210 14.74 -14.06 9.79
C VAL A 210 14.61 -15.52 10.22
N ILE A 211 14.50 -16.46 9.27
CA ILE A 211 14.44 -17.90 9.57
C ILE A 211 15.67 -18.31 10.38
N LYS A 212 16.87 -17.92 9.93
CA LYS A 212 18.12 -18.18 10.66
C LYS A 212 18.15 -17.52 12.04
N ALA A 213 17.59 -16.32 12.18
CA ALA A 213 17.56 -15.63 13.47
C ALA A 213 16.68 -16.36 14.50
N TYR A 214 15.55 -16.95 14.07
CA TYR A 214 14.71 -17.80 14.93
C TYR A 214 15.40 -19.12 15.28
N GLU A 215 16.09 -19.75 14.32
CA GLU A 215 16.87 -20.97 14.57
C GLU A 215 17.99 -20.74 15.60
N LEU A 216 18.59 -19.55 15.59
CA LEU A 216 19.62 -19.14 16.54
C LEU A 216 19.06 -18.57 17.86
N HIS A 217 17.73 -18.54 18.05
CA HIS A 217 17.06 -17.96 19.20
C HIS A 217 17.44 -16.49 19.49
N ILE A 218 17.74 -15.72 18.44
CA ILE A 218 18.03 -14.28 18.53
C ILE A 218 16.73 -13.47 18.55
N LEU A 219 15.65 -14.02 18.00
CA LEU A 219 14.29 -13.47 17.93
C LEU A 219 13.29 -14.47 18.52
#